data_AF-A0A2M7SSE0-F1
#
_entry.id   AF-A0A2M7SSE0-F1
#
_cell.length_a   1.000
_cell.length_b   1.000
_cell.length_c   1.000
_cell.angle_alpha   90.00
_cell.angle_beta   90.00
_cell.angle_gamma   90.00
#
_symmetry.space_group_name_H-M   'P 1'
#
loop_
_entity.id
_entity.type
_entity.pdbx_description
1 polymer ?
#
loop_
_entity_poly.entity_id
_entity_poly.type
_entity_poly.pdbx_seq_one_letter_code
_entity_poly.pdbx_strand_id
1 'polypeptide(L)'
;SSHEATIMDTWRLLLTPPARGAWNMAVDEALLESVGRGASLPALRLYAWQPPCLSLGYAQPFSDVDIPRLKERGWELVRRPTGGRAILHTDELTYSVIAPPDEPRLAGTLLESYNHLAQALLAALRLLGLPVEMQERSAASQAGNTNPVCFEAPSTYEITVGGKKL
;
A
#
# COMPACT_ATOMS: atom_id res chain seq x y z
N SER A 1 -33.25 -8.53 8.43
CA SER A 1 -32.31 -8.10 9.49
C SER A 1 -31.01 -8.92 9.49
N SER A 2 -31.03 -10.26 9.52
CA SER A 2 -29.80 -11.08 9.49
C SER A 2 -29.06 -11.18 8.14
N HIS A 3 -29.78 -11.02 7.01
CA HIS A 3 -29.18 -11.00 5.66
C HIS A 3 -28.44 -9.68 5.33
N GLU A 4 -28.74 -8.61 6.05
CA GLU A 4 -28.17 -7.28 5.79
C GLU A 4 -26.85 -7.10 6.53
N ALA A 5 -26.74 -7.64 7.76
CA ALA A 5 -25.51 -7.72 8.53
C ALA A 5 -24.43 -8.60 7.85
N THR A 6 -24.82 -9.70 7.21
CA THR A 6 -23.88 -10.62 6.52
C THR A 6 -23.21 -9.98 5.31
N ILE A 7 -23.87 -9.02 4.65
CA ILE A 7 -23.30 -8.29 3.51
C ILE A 7 -22.26 -7.26 3.98
N MET A 8 -22.48 -6.61 5.14
CA MET A 8 -21.53 -5.63 5.70
C MET A 8 -20.20 -6.28 6.17
N ASP A 9 -20.22 -7.55 6.55
CA ASP A 9 -19.01 -8.26 7.00
C ASP A 9 -18.18 -8.83 5.84
N THR A 10 -18.76 -8.95 4.64
CA THR A 10 -18.15 -9.65 3.50
C THR A 10 -17.21 -8.75 2.71
N TRP A 11 -15.95 -9.19 2.57
CA TRP A 11 -14.92 -8.51 1.77
C TRP A 11 -14.57 -9.31 0.52
N ARG A 12 -14.23 -8.58 -0.56
CA ARG A 12 -13.65 -9.18 -1.76
C ARG A 12 -12.15 -9.34 -1.57
N LEU A 13 -11.65 -10.55 -1.76
CA LEU A 13 -10.23 -10.80 -1.96
C LEU A 13 -9.96 -10.84 -3.46
N LEU A 14 -9.18 -9.87 -3.96
CA LEU A 14 -8.82 -9.76 -5.36
C LEU A 14 -7.34 -10.15 -5.53
N LEU A 15 -7.10 -11.31 -6.12
CA LEU A 15 -5.74 -11.75 -6.50
C LEU A 15 -5.53 -11.41 -7.97
N THR A 16 -4.85 -10.30 -8.25
CA THR A 16 -4.58 -9.90 -9.63
C THR A 16 -3.17 -10.28 -10.05
N PRO A 17 -2.96 -10.80 -11.27
CA PRO A 17 -1.62 -11.15 -11.75
C PRO A 17 -0.71 -9.92 -11.81
N PRO A 18 0.63 -10.11 -11.85
CA PRO A 18 1.56 -9.02 -12.08
C PRO A 18 1.19 -8.24 -13.34
N ALA A 19 1.18 -6.91 -13.25
CA ALA A 19 0.74 -6.06 -14.34
C ALA A 19 1.55 -4.75 -14.41
N ARG A 20 1.38 -4.05 -15.53
CA ARG A 20 2.01 -2.75 -15.81
C ARG A 20 1.56 -1.72 -14.77
N GLY A 21 2.41 -0.74 -14.49
CA GLY A 21 2.14 0.23 -13.44
C GLY A 21 0.88 1.04 -13.70
N ALA A 22 0.67 1.49 -14.94
CA ALA A 22 -0.53 2.24 -15.30
C ALA A 22 -1.82 1.41 -15.12
N TRP A 23 -1.77 0.11 -15.40
CA TRP A 23 -2.89 -0.80 -15.18
C TRP A 23 -3.18 -0.97 -13.69
N ASN A 24 -2.14 -1.18 -12.87
CA ASN A 24 -2.31 -1.31 -11.42
C ASN A 24 -2.97 -0.08 -10.82
N MET A 25 -2.55 1.13 -11.23
CA MET A 25 -3.17 2.39 -10.79
C MET A 25 -4.62 2.52 -11.25
N ALA A 26 -4.92 2.20 -12.51
CA ALA A 26 -6.28 2.27 -13.03
C ALA A 26 -7.24 1.32 -12.31
N VAL A 27 -6.79 0.11 -11.96
CA VAL A 27 -7.61 -0.84 -11.19
C VAL A 27 -7.86 -0.33 -9.77
N ASP A 28 -6.84 0.20 -9.09
CA ASP A 28 -7.01 0.75 -7.73
C ASP A 28 -7.95 1.97 -7.74
N GLU A 29 -7.86 2.84 -8.75
CA GLU A 29 -8.77 3.97 -8.94
C GLU A 29 -10.21 3.51 -9.21
N ALA A 30 -10.40 2.53 -10.11
CA ALA A 30 -11.73 1.98 -10.40
C ALA A 30 -12.37 1.31 -9.17
N LEU A 31 -11.57 0.63 -8.34
CA LEU A 31 -12.02 0.06 -7.08
C LEU A 31 -12.42 1.16 -6.08
N LEU A 32 -11.58 2.18 -5.93
CA LEU A 32 -11.84 3.33 -5.07
C LEU A 32 -13.16 4.01 -5.44
N GLU A 33 -13.38 4.30 -6.73
CA GLU A 33 -14.63 4.88 -7.19
C GLU A 33 -15.83 3.97 -6.96
N SER A 34 -15.71 2.68 -7.30
CA SER A 34 -16.82 1.74 -7.21
C SER A 34 -17.26 1.52 -5.76
N VAL A 35 -16.31 1.33 -4.85
CA VAL A 35 -16.59 1.16 -3.41
C VAL A 35 -17.07 2.47 -2.80
N GLY A 36 -16.46 3.61 -3.16
CA GLY A 36 -16.86 4.92 -2.66
C GLY A 36 -18.29 5.32 -3.06
N ARG A 37 -18.79 4.84 -4.22
CA ARG A 37 -20.18 5.00 -4.65
C ARG A 37 -21.14 3.93 -4.08
N GLY A 38 -20.65 3.01 -3.25
CA GLY A 38 -21.44 1.88 -2.75
C GLY A 38 -21.85 0.86 -3.83
N ALA A 39 -21.24 0.93 -5.02
CA ALA A 39 -21.56 0.05 -6.15
C ALA A 39 -20.84 -1.31 -6.05
N SER A 40 -19.89 -1.46 -5.12
CA SER A 40 -19.27 -2.75 -4.82
C SER A 40 -18.81 -2.85 -3.36
N LEU A 41 -18.64 -4.09 -2.89
CA LEU A 41 -18.18 -4.40 -1.53
C LEU A 41 -16.74 -3.93 -1.29
N PRO A 42 -16.34 -3.70 -0.01
CA PRO A 42 -14.94 -3.49 0.36
C PRO A 42 -14.01 -4.56 -0.25
N ALA A 43 -12.76 -4.19 -0.52
CA ALA A 43 -11.81 -5.05 -1.18
C ALA A 43 -10.42 -4.99 -0.53
N LEU A 44 -9.82 -6.16 -0.36
CA LEU A 44 -8.38 -6.36 -0.26
C LEU A 44 -7.89 -6.88 -1.61
N ARG A 45 -6.98 -6.16 -2.24
CA ARG A 45 -6.34 -6.59 -3.49
C ARG A 45 -4.86 -6.88 -3.23
N LEU A 46 -4.38 -8.01 -3.74
CA LEU A 46 -2.97 -8.40 -3.74
C LEU A 46 -2.47 -8.49 -5.17
N TYR A 47 -1.30 -7.89 -5.45
CA TYR A 47 -0.75 -7.77 -6.79
C TYR A 47 0.77 -7.52 -6.80
N ALA A 48 1.35 -7.55 -8.00
CA ALA A 48 2.76 -7.22 -8.22
C ALA A 48 2.91 -6.36 -9.48
N TRP A 49 4.13 -5.87 -9.72
CA TRP A 49 4.44 -4.93 -10.80
C TRP A 49 5.31 -5.61 -11.86
N GLN A 50 4.85 -5.58 -13.11
CA GLN A 50 5.60 -6.12 -14.24
C GLN A 50 5.36 -5.28 -15.50
N PRO A 51 6.39 -4.61 -16.07
CA PRO A 51 7.78 -4.57 -15.59
C PRO A 51 7.93 -3.77 -14.28
N PRO A 52 9.14 -3.76 -13.66
CA PRO A 52 9.43 -2.86 -12.55
C PRO A 52 9.02 -1.42 -12.83
N CYS A 53 8.52 -0.71 -11.82
CA CYS A 53 7.89 0.58 -11.99
C CYS A 53 8.27 1.54 -10.87
N LEU A 54 8.67 2.77 -11.22
CA LEU A 54 8.81 3.87 -10.28
C LEU A 54 7.45 4.58 -10.14
N SER A 55 6.91 4.63 -8.93
CA SER A 55 5.71 5.41 -8.62
C SER A 55 6.07 6.71 -7.92
N LEU A 56 5.81 7.85 -8.56
CA LEU A 56 5.99 9.18 -7.97
C LEU A 56 4.81 9.56 -7.09
N GLY A 57 5.08 10.18 -5.95
CA GLY A 57 4.03 10.80 -5.15
C GLY A 57 3.37 11.96 -5.89
N TYR A 58 2.13 12.26 -5.51
CA TYR A 58 1.28 13.26 -6.17
C TYR A 58 1.98 14.60 -6.42
N ALA A 59 2.68 15.13 -5.42
CA ALA A 59 3.34 16.43 -5.48
C ALA A 59 4.84 16.37 -5.87
N GLN A 60 5.41 15.18 -6.09
CA GLN A 60 6.83 15.08 -6.42
C GLN A 60 7.12 15.57 -7.85
N PRO A 61 8.15 16.39 -8.04
CA PRO A 61 8.47 16.92 -9.36
C PRO A 61 9.06 15.82 -10.23
N PHE A 62 8.70 15.86 -11.52
CA PHE A 62 9.21 14.90 -12.51
C PHE A 62 10.72 15.10 -12.79
N SER A 63 11.24 16.29 -12.49
CA SER A 63 12.67 16.62 -12.60
C SER A 63 13.57 15.77 -11.71
N ASP A 64 13.03 15.16 -10.66
CA ASP A 64 13.77 14.29 -9.75
C ASP A 64 14.00 12.88 -10.34
N VAL A 65 13.44 12.61 -11.53
CA VAL A 65 13.49 11.29 -12.16
C VAL A 65 14.52 11.22 -13.27
N ASP A 66 15.41 10.24 -13.17
CA ASP A 66 16.32 9.86 -14.26
C ASP A 66 15.59 9.02 -15.33
N ILE A 67 14.89 9.72 -16.23
CA ILE A 67 14.13 9.10 -17.32
C ILE A 67 15.00 8.27 -18.28
N PRO A 68 16.19 8.73 -18.71
CA PRO A 68 17.11 7.90 -19.50
C PRO A 68 17.38 6.55 -18.82
N ARG A 69 17.69 6.56 -17.52
CA ARG A 69 17.99 5.33 -16.77
C ARG A 69 16.80 4.38 -16.66
N LEU A 70 15.59 4.90 -16.47
CA LEU A 70 14.38 4.08 -16.48
C LEU A 70 14.18 3.39 -17.82
N LYS A 71 14.35 4.13 -18.93
CA LYS A 71 14.24 3.60 -20.29
C LYS A 71 15.27 2.51 -20.57
N GLU A 72 16.54 2.74 -20.21
CA GLU A 72 17.63 1.75 -20.35
C GLU A 72 17.30 0.42 -19.65
N ARG A 73 16.63 0.48 -18.49
CA ARG A 73 16.27 -0.69 -17.69
C ARG A 73 14.93 -1.31 -18.09
N GLY A 74 14.18 -0.69 -19.00
CA GLY A 74 12.82 -1.10 -19.35
C GLY A 74 11.82 -0.92 -18.19
N TRP A 75 12.09 0.04 -17.29
CA TRP A 75 11.24 0.32 -16.13
C TRP A 75 10.19 1.36 -16.46
N GLU A 76 9.00 1.18 -15.91
CA GLU A 76 7.89 2.13 -16.08
C GLU A 76 7.94 3.26 -15.06
N LEU A 77 7.18 4.32 -15.35
CA LEU A 77 7.00 5.47 -14.46
C LEU A 77 5.52 5.81 -14.39
N VAL A 78 5.00 5.90 -13.17
CA VAL A 78 3.63 6.35 -12.89
C VAL A 78 3.61 7.43 -11.82
N ARG A 79 2.49 8.13 -11.69
CA ARG A 79 2.21 9.04 -10.58
C ARG A 79 1.00 8.53 -9.83
N ARG A 80 1.12 8.38 -8.52
CA ARG A 80 0.01 7.96 -7.65
C ARG A 80 -0.80 9.16 -7.19
N PRO A 81 -2.11 8.99 -6.93
CA PRO A 81 -2.99 10.06 -6.43
C PRO A 81 -2.65 10.44 -4.98
N THR A 82 -1.88 9.62 -4.26
CA THR A 82 -1.47 9.86 -2.88
C THR A 82 -0.15 10.63 -2.79
N GLY A 83 0.02 11.39 -1.71
CA GLY A 83 1.28 12.05 -1.37
C GLY A 83 2.37 11.06 -0.95
N GLY A 84 3.52 11.59 -0.52
CA GLY A 84 4.70 10.81 -0.13
C GLY A 84 5.79 10.81 -1.20
N ARG A 85 6.89 10.08 -0.95
CA ARG A 85 8.05 10.02 -1.85
C ARG A 85 7.95 8.88 -2.86
N ALA A 86 8.90 8.83 -3.77
CA ALA A 86 8.91 7.87 -4.87
C ALA A 86 9.21 6.47 -4.35
N ILE A 87 8.57 5.46 -4.92
CA ILE A 87 8.77 4.05 -4.59
C ILE A 87 9.11 3.30 -5.88
N LEU A 88 10.20 2.53 -5.83
CA LEU A 88 10.58 1.64 -6.92
C LEU A 88 10.03 0.25 -6.62
N HIS A 89 9.04 -0.17 -7.41
CA HIS A 89 8.41 -1.47 -7.31
C HIS A 89 9.16 -2.48 -8.18
N THR A 90 9.68 -3.54 -7.57
CA THR A 90 10.40 -4.63 -8.25
C THR A 90 9.84 -5.98 -7.79
N ASP A 91 10.64 -6.80 -7.11
CA ASP A 91 10.26 -8.09 -6.56
C ASP A 91 9.54 -7.90 -5.22
N GLU A 92 8.27 -7.49 -5.27
CA GLU A 92 7.43 -7.27 -4.09
C GLU A 92 6.02 -7.82 -4.26
N LEU A 93 5.36 -8.07 -3.11
CA LEU A 93 3.91 -8.23 -3.03
C LEU A 93 3.30 -6.90 -2.58
N THR A 94 2.56 -6.26 -3.47
CA THR A 94 1.82 -5.04 -3.16
C THR A 94 0.40 -5.38 -2.75
N TYR A 95 -0.17 -4.62 -1.83
CA TYR A 95 -1.58 -4.70 -1.48
C TYR A 95 -2.26 -3.34 -1.52
N SER A 96 -3.56 -3.34 -1.80
CA SER A 96 -4.44 -2.19 -1.62
C SER A 96 -5.69 -2.60 -0.83
N VAL A 97 -6.09 -1.75 0.11
CA VAL A 97 -7.33 -1.90 0.89
C VAL A 97 -8.24 -0.73 0.57
N ILE A 98 -9.44 -1.03 0.08
CA ILE A 98 -10.46 -0.06 -0.25
C ILE A 98 -11.73 -0.43 0.49
N ALA A 99 -12.24 0.49 1.32
CA ALA A 99 -13.51 0.33 1.99
C ALA A 99 -14.26 1.68 2.08
N PRO A 100 -15.58 1.65 2.31
CA PRO A 100 -16.37 2.83 2.60
C PRO A 100 -15.84 3.61 3.83
N PRO A 101 -16.08 4.93 3.93
CA PRO A 101 -15.66 5.73 5.07
C PRO A 101 -16.25 5.29 6.42
N ASP A 102 -17.40 4.63 6.40
CA ASP A 102 -18.12 4.11 7.57
C ASP A 102 -17.75 2.66 7.91
N GLU A 103 -16.78 2.05 7.21
CA GLU A 103 -16.28 0.70 7.52
C GLU A 103 -15.70 0.64 8.95
N PRO A 104 -16.33 -0.09 9.88
CA PRO A 104 -15.93 -0.09 11.28
C PRO A 104 -14.47 -0.53 11.51
N ARG A 105 -13.95 -1.45 10.67
CA ARG A 105 -12.56 -1.92 10.76
C ARG A 105 -11.52 -0.85 10.39
N LEU A 106 -11.92 0.16 9.61
CA LEU A 106 -11.06 1.29 9.22
C LEU A 106 -11.49 2.62 9.87
N ALA A 107 -12.44 2.57 10.80
CA ALA A 107 -12.95 3.74 11.49
C ALA A 107 -11.86 4.41 12.36
N GLY A 108 -12.05 5.70 12.61
CA GLY A 108 -11.16 6.53 13.42
C GLY A 108 -10.33 7.48 12.58
N THR A 109 -9.25 7.96 13.18
CA THR A 109 -8.23 8.79 12.54
C THR A 109 -7.44 7.99 11.51
N LEU A 110 -6.76 8.70 10.60
CA LEU A 110 -5.86 8.07 9.63
C LEU A 110 -4.79 7.20 10.30
N LEU A 111 -4.30 7.60 11.47
CA LEU A 111 -3.29 6.83 12.21
C LEU A 111 -3.88 5.53 12.78
N GLU A 112 -5.10 5.58 13.30
CA GLU A 112 -5.80 4.41 13.83
C GLU A 112 -6.11 3.38 12.73
N SER A 113 -6.55 3.84 11.55
CA SER A 113 -6.80 2.95 10.42
C SER A 113 -5.51 2.29 9.92
N TYR A 114 -4.38 3.01 9.87
CA TYR A 114 -3.07 2.41 9.59
C TYR A 114 -2.69 1.34 10.63
N ASN A 115 -2.92 1.61 11.92
CA ASN A 115 -2.63 0.64 12.98
C ASN A 115 -3.49 -0.63 12.82
N HIS A 116 -4.79 -0.49 12.55
CA HIS A 116 -5.66 -1.66 12.31
C HIS A 116 -5.16 -2.52 11.14
N LEU A 117 -4.76 -1.88 10.03
CA LEU A 117 -4.20 -2.58 8.87
C LEU A 117 -2.87 -3.28 9.20
N ALA A 118 -1.98 -2.60 9.93
CA ALA A 118 -0.70 -3.17 10.34
C ALA A 118 -0.88 -4.41 11.24
N GLN A 119 -1.81 -4.34 12.20
CA GLN A 119 -2.15 -5.48 13.06
C GLN A 119 -2.72 -6.66 12.26
N ALA A 120 -3.60 -6.39 11.30
CA ALA A 120 -4.16 -7.43 10.42
C ALA A 120 -3.07 -8.11 9.58
N LEU A 121 -2.15 -7.33 9.00
CA LEU A 121 -1.03 -7.86 8.23
C LEU A 121 -0.07 -8.67 9.10
N LEU A 122 0.24 -8.18 10.30
CA LEU A 122 1.07 -8.89 11.27
C LEU A 122 0.45 -10.24 11.66
N ALA A 123 -0.85 -10.28 11.93
CA ALA A 123 -1.57 -11.51 12.22
C ALA A 123 -1.53 -12.49 11.03
N ALA A 124 -1.73 -12.00 9.80
CA ALA A 124 -1.63 -12.83 8.60
C ALA A 124 -0.23 -13.44 8.41
N LEU A 125 0.83 -12.66 8.60
CA LEU A 125 2.21 -13.15 8.50
C LEU A 125 2.55 -14.17 9.59
N ARG A 126 2.04 -14.00 10.82
CA ARG A 126 2.18 -15.00 11.89
C ARG A 126 1.47 -16.31 11.55
N LEU A 127 0.28 -16.25 10.96
CA LEU A 127 -0.45 -17.43 10.50
C LEU A 127 0.31 -18.18 9.39
N LEU A 128 1.10 -17.47 8.59
CA LEU A 128 2.02 -18.05 7.60
C LEU A 128 3.31 -18.60 8.22
N GLY A 129 3.46 -18.55 9.54
CA GLY A 129 4.62 -19.06 10.27
C GLY A 129 5.85 -18.13 10.25
N LEU A 130 5.69 -16.87 9.85
CA LEU A 130 6.79 -15.91 9.83
C LEU A 130 7.00 -15.26 11.22
N PRO A 131 8.26 -15.18 11.70
CA PRO A 131 8.59 -14.52 12.96
C PRO A 131 8.60 -13.00 12.77
N VAL A 132 7.42 -12.40 12.71
CA VAL A 132 7.23 -10.96 12.49
C VAL A 132 7.10 -10.18 13.81
N GLU A 133 7.78 -9.04 13.87
CA GLU A 133 7.72 -8.08 14.97
C GLU A 133 7.31 -6.70 14.45
N MET A 134 6.43 -6.02 15.19
CA MET A 134 6.02 -4.64 14.89
C MET A 134 6.87 -3.68 15.74
N GLN A 135 7.63 -2.80 15.11
CA GLN A 135 8.39 -1.78 15.83
C GLN A 135 7.56 -0.49 15.92
N GLU A 136 7.07 -0.16 17.11
CA GLU A 136 6.57 1.18 17.42
C GLU A 136 7.77 2.11 17.65
N ARG A 137 8.14 2.94 16.67
CA ARG A 137 9.14 3.98 16.87
C ARG A 137 8.48 5.29 17.29
N SER A 138 8.86 5.80 18.45
CA SER A 138 8.41 7.09 18.97
C SER A 138 8.99 8.26 18.17
N ALA A 139 8.25 9.38 18.14
CA ALA A 139 8.56 10.60 17.39
C ALA A 139 9.96 11.20 17.67
N ALA A 140 10.61 10.82 18.78
CA ALA A 140 11.96 11.28 19.15
C ALA A 140 13.09 10.75 18.23
N SER A 141 12.81 9.75 17.39
CA SER A 141 13.80 9.10 16.52
C SER A 141 13.92 9.69 15.10
N GLN A 142 13.19 10.77 14.79
CA GLN A 142 13.15 11.37 13.44
C GLN A 142 14.27 12.40 13.15
N ALA A 143 15.05 12.81 14.14
CA ALA A 143 16.09 13.82 13.96
C ALA A 143 17.39 13.19 13.41
N GLY A 144 17.48 12.92 12.11
CA GLY A 144 18.81 12.68 11.54
C GLY A 144 19.00 12.09 10.15
N ASN A 145 17.98 11.62 9.42
CA ASN A 145 18.24 10.92 8.15
C ASN A 145 17.64 11.64 6.92
N THR A 146 18.48 12.40 6.21
CA THR A 146 18.17 13.13 4.97
C THR A 146 18.48 12.30 3.71
N ASN A 147 18.18 10.99 3.71
CA ASN A 147 18.41 10.15 2.54
C ASN A 147 17.18 10.20 1.59
N PRO A 148 17.32 10.49 0.27
CA PRO A 148 16.18 10.77 -0.63
C PRO A 148 15.36 9.54 -1.03
N VAL A 149 15.78 8.32 -0.64
CA VAL A 149 15.10 7.07 -0.95
C VAL A 149 14.13 6.68 0.17
N CYS A 150 12.85 6.47 -0.16
CA CYS A 150 11.80 6.19 0.82
C CYS A 150 11.86 4.82 1.50
N PHE A 151 12.76 3.93 1.04
CA PHE A 151 13.05 2.70 1.77
C PHE A 151 13.73 2.95 3.12
N GLU A 152 14.35 4.13 3.31
CA GLU A 152 15.14 4.44 4.51
C GLU A 152 14.45 5.35 5.54
N ALA A 153 13.39 6.08 5.18
CA ALA A 153 12.62 6.82 6.20
C ALA A 153 11.42 5.97 6.63
N PRO A 154 11.35 5.56 7.91
CA PRO A 154 10.32 4.65 8.41
C PRO A 154 8.96 5.35 8.48
N SER A 155 7.92 4.72 7.92
CA SER A 155 6.54 5.02 8.28
C SER A 155 6.24 4.42 9.65
N THR A 156 5.53 5.16 10.51
CA THR A 156 4.94 4.60 11.73
C THR A 156 4.16 3.33 11.34
N TYR A 157 4.45 2.19 11.97
CA TYR A 157 3.93 0.84 11.67
C TYR A 157 4.64 0.03 10.55
N GLU A 158 5.94 0.25 10.35
CA GLU A 158 6.78 -0.61 9.51
C GLU A 158 6.93 -2.03 10.11
N ILE A 159 6.63 -3.07 9.32
CA ILE A 159 6.77 -4.46 9.73
C ILE A 159 8.16 -4.96 9.34
N THR A 160 8.82 -5.68 10.28
CA THR A 160 10.15 -6.25 10.04
C THR A 160 10.17 -7.75 10.29
N VAL A 161 10.98 -8.48 9.51
CA VAL A 161 11.34 -9.89 9.74
C VAL A 161 12.83 -9.97 9.99
N GLY A 162 13.25 -10.41 11.18
CA GLY A 162 14.66 -10.52 11.53
C GLY A 162 15.44 -9.21 11.42
N GLY A 163 14.81 -8.07 11.72
CA GLY A 163 15.42 -6.74 11.64
C GLY A 163 15.51 -6.14 10.24
N LYS A 164 15.00 -6.83 9.20
CA LYS A 164 14.88 -6.30 7.83
C LYS A 164 13.44 -5.89 7.56
N LYS A 165 13.27 -4.74 6.89
CA LYS A 165 11.97 -4.23 6.44
C LYS A 165 11.38 -5.18 5.39
N LEU A 166 10.08 -5.47 5.51
CA LEU A 166 9.28 -6.11 4.47
C LEU A 166 8.72 -5.05 3.51
#